data_AF-A0A930AF62-F1
#
_entry.id   AF-A0A930AF62-F1
#
_cell.length_a   1.000
_cell.length_b   1.000
_cell.length_c   1.000
_cell.angle_alpha   90.00
_cell.angle_beta   90.00
_cell.angle_gamma   90.00
#
_symmetry.space_group_name_H-M   'P 1'
#
loop_
_entity.id
_entity.type
_entity.pdbx_description
1 polymer ?
#
loop_
_entity_poly.entity_id
_entity_poly.type
_entity_poly.pdbx_seq_one_letter_code
_entity_poly.pdbx_strand_id
1 'polypeptide(L)'
;MKLDLFSFIDETMAYYKSKSAIYQYAEGKLNQFFSDEFLNGEDPVISLRSRIKAEDSLKEKLIRNQFYLQYEAGKDAISHLTDLIGITMQCRFIRNEDQLYKTLFNKFTRMKGTPYFVANHDPDIFIDLSVFQPQVQRNGFTIYRIDGYYTFNDEIIRFELQIKSLVHAFWSEIEHEVVYKNPDFILYDQFN
;
A
#
# COMPACT_ATOMS: atom_id res chain seq x y z
N MET A 1 1.49 -29.12 -11.09
CA MET A 1 2.20 -27.83 -10.92
C MET A 1 1.61 -26.70 -11.76
N LYS A 2 1.53 -26.80 -13.11
CA LYS A 2 0.98 -25.71 -13.93
C LYS A 2 -0.55 -25.53 -13.75
N LEU A 3 -1.28 -26.64 -13.62
CA LEU A 3 -2.72 -26.65 -13.32
C LEU A 3 -3.02 -26.07 -11.92
N ASP A 4 -2.24 -26.49 -10.91
CA ASP A 4 -2.40 -26.03 -9.52
C ASP A 4 -2.16 -24.52 -9.36
N LEU A 5 -1.23 -23.96 -10.14
CA LEU A 5 -1.01 -22.51 -10.21
C LEU A 5 -2.26 -21.79 -10.73
N PHE A 6 -2.81 -22.22 -11.87
CA PHE A 6 -3.98 -21.55 -12.45
C PHE A 6 -5.20 -21.65 -11.54
N SER A 7 -5.45 -22.83 -10.96
CA SER A 7 -6.56 -23.00 -10.01
C SER A 7 -6.40 -22.10 -8.78
N PHE A 8 -5.19 -22.01 -8.21
CA PHE A 8 -4.93 -21.11 -7.08
C PHE A 8 -5.18 -19.65 -7.44
N ILE A 9 -4.69 -19.20 -8.60
CA ILE A 9 -4.90 -17.82 -9.05
C ILE A 9 -6.39 -17.56 -9.27
N ASP A 10 -7.11 -18.45 -9.94
CA ASP A 10 -8.55 -18.28 -10.21
C ASP A 10 -9.36 -18.24 -8.91
N GLU A 11 -9.08 -19.12 -7.95
CA GLU A 11 -9.69 -19.11 -6.63
C GLU A 11 -9.42 -17.80 -5.88
N THR A 12 -8.15 -17.37 -5.85
CA THR A 12 -7.73 -16.12 -5.20
C THR A 12 -8.45 -14.92 -5.80
N MET A 13 -8.56 -14.88 -7.13
CA MET A 13 -9.22 -13.79 -7.84
C MET A 13 -10.74 -13.81 -7.65
N ALA A 14 -11.37 -14.99 -7.60
CA ALA A 14 -12.78 -15.11 -7.28
C ALA A 14 -13.08 -14.59 -5.86
N TYR A 15 -12.25 -14.96 -4.89
CA TYR A 15 -12.35 -14.45 -3.52
C TYR A 15 -12.15 -12.93 -3.48
N TYR A 16 -11.12 -12.40 -4.14
CA TYR A 16 -10.86 -10.96 -4.22
C TYR A 16 -12.04 -10.18 -4.80
N LYS A 17 -12.61 -10.62 -5.92
CA LYS A 17 -13.79 -9.99 -6.55
C LYS A 17 -15.00 -9.99 -5.64
N SER A 18 -15.23 -11.10 -4.92
CA SER A 18 -16.37 -11.21 -3.99
C SER A 18 -16.33 -10.16 -2.86
N LYS A 19 -15.15 -9.63 -2.53
CA LYS A 19 -14.93 -8.62 -1.48
C LYS A 19 -14.89 -7.18 -2.01
N SER A 20 -15.14 -6.95 -3.30
CA SER A 20 -15.02 -5.62 -3.94
C SER A 20 -15.77 -4.51 -3.21
N ALA A 21 -17.01 -4.75 -2.78
CA ALA A 21 -17.80 -3.76 -2.05
C ALA A 21 -17.17 -3.36 -0.70
N ILE A 22 -16.55 -4.31 0.01
CA ILE A 22 -15.86 -4.04 1.27
C ILE A 22 -14.60 -3.22 1.02
N TYR A 23 -13.86 -3.51 -0.05
CA TYR A 23 -12.68 -2.72 -0.41
C TYR A 23 -13.05 -1.28 -0.80
N GLN A 24 -14.13 -1.08 -1.54
CA GLN A 24 -14.65 0.27 -1.88
C GLN A 24 -15.08 1.04 -0.63
N TYR A 25 -15.77 0.37 0.29
CA TYR A 25 -16.16 0.98 1.55
C TYR A 25 -14.94 1.39 2.39
N ALA A 26 -13.99 0.46 2.57
CA ALA A 26 -12.75 0.70 3.30
C ALA A 26 -11.91 1.82 2.66
N GLU A 27 -11.80 1.85 1.33
CA GLU A 27 -11.11 2.92 0.59
C GLU A 27 -11.74 4.28 0.88
N GLY A 28 -13.08 4.36 0.83
CA GLY A 28 -13.80 5.59 1.13
C GLY A 28 -13.56 6.08 2.56
N LYS A 29 -13.60 5.17 3.54
CA LYS A 29 -13.32 5.48 4.96
C LYS A 29 -11.90 5.95 5.19
N LEU A 30 -10.93 5.24 4.63
CA LEU A 30 -9.53 5.62 4.73
C LEU A 30 -9.27 6.98 4.06
N ASN A 31 -9.80 7.20 2.85
CA ASN A 31 -9.62 8.46 2.14
C ASN A 31 -10.26 9.64 2.89
N GLN A 32 -11.43 9.43 3.48
CA GLN A 32 -12.07 10.43 4.35
C GLN A 32 -11.17 10.76 5.55
N PHE A 33 -10.73 9.76 6.30
CA PHE A 33 -9.89 9.95 7.48
C PHE A 33 -8.61 10.72 7.15
N PHE A 34 -7.83 10.27 6.15
CA PHE A 34 -6.57 10.95 5.81
C PHE A 34 -6.80 12.36 5.26
N SER A 35 -7.93 12.61 4.57
CA SER A 35 -8.27 13.95 4.09
C SER A 35 -8.59 14.90 5.24
N ASP A 36 -9.39 14.45 6.20
CA ASP A 36 -9.75 15.26 7.36
C ASP A 36 -8.53 15.53 8.25
N GLU A 37 -7.64 14.55 8.44
CA GLU A 37 -6.48 14.69 9.31
C GLU A 37 -5.32 15.50 8.71
N PHE A 38 -5.10 15.43 7.39
CA PHE A 38 -3.89 15.96 6.73
C PHE A 38 -4.15 16.95 5.60
N LEU A 39 -5.25 16.83 4.84
CA LEU A 39 -5.51 17.74 3.71
C LEU A 39 -6.23 19.01 4.17
N ASN A 40 -7.14 18.87 5.12
CA ASN A 40 -7.91 19.98 5.69
C ASN A 40 -7.20 20.66 6.89
N GLY A 41 -6.01 20.18 7.25
CA GLY A 41 -5.17 20.73 8.31
C GLY A 41 -4.15 21.77 7.82
N GLU A 42 -3.18 22.11 8.68
CA GLU A 42 -2.05 22.99 8.33
C GLU A 42 -0.87 22.23 7.70
N ASP A 43 -1.04 20.93 7.46
CA ASP A 43 -0.01 20.05 6.96
C ASP A 43 0.36 20.35 5.49
N PRO A 44 1.61 20.12 5.07
CA PRO A 44 2.08 20.41 3.71
C PRO A 44 1.60 19.40 2.65
N VAL A 45 0.40 18.83 2.81
CA VAL A 45 -0.24 17.94 1.83
C VAL A 45 -0.89 18.78 0.74
N ILE A 46 -0.72 18.34 -0.52
CA ILE A 46 -1.36 18.97 -1.68
C ILE A 46 -2.46 18.11 -2.30
N SER A 47 -2.35 16.80 -2.17
CA SER A 47 -3.38 15.88 -2.63
C SER A 47 -3.26 14.54 -1.93
N LEU A 48 -4.40 13.87 -1.82
CA LEU A 48 -4.51 12.48 -1.43
C LEU A 48 -5.07 11.70 -2.61
N ARG A 49 -4.42 10.58 -2.92
CA ARG A 49 -4.89 9.64 -3.94
C ARG A 49 -5.04 8.28 -3.31
N SER A 50 -6.19 7.66 -3.46
CA SER A 50 -6.39 6.26 -3.13
C SER A 50 -6.59 5.43 -4.40
N ARG A 51 -6.28 4.14 -4.30
CA ARG A 51 -6.66 3.15 -5.31
C ARG A 51 -6.86 1.79 -4.66
N ILE A 52 -7.85 1.06 -5.14
CA ILE A 52 -7.93 -0.39 -4.95
C ILE A 52 -7.03 -1.07 -5.98
N LYS A 53 -6.31 -2.12 -5.57
CA LYS A 53 -5.39 -2.85 -6.44
C LYS A 53 -6.13 -3.43 -7.65
N ALA A 54 -5.68 -3.09 -8.85
CA ALA A 54 -6.26 -3.64 -10.07
C ALA A 54 -6.05 -5.16 -10.17
N GLU A 55 -7.01 -5.86 -10.75
CA GLU A 55 -6.99 -7.33 -10.85
C GLU A 55 -5.75 -7.87 -11.57
N ASP A 56 -5.36 -7.27 -12.69
CA ASP A 56 -4.21 -7.73 -13.46
C ASP A 56 -2.90 -7.52 -12.68
N SER A 57 -2.77 -6.38 -11.99
CA SER A 57 -1.62 -6.10 -11.11
C SER A 57 -1.59 -7.02 -9.89
N LEU A 58 -2.76 -7.46 -9.40
CA LEU A 58 -2.86 -8.46 -8.34
C LEU A 58 -2.38 -9.83 -8.82
N LYS A 59 -2.88 -10.31 -9.97
CA LYS A 59 -2.43 -11.58 -10.57
C LYS A 59 -0.92 -11.59 -10.80
N GLU A 60 -0.39 -10.52 -11.40
CA GLU A 60 1.05 -10.38 -11.63
C GLU A 60 1.83 -10.46 -10.31
N LYS A 61 1.38 -9.75 -9.26
CA LYS A 61 2.02 -9.78 -7.94
C LYS A 61 2.00 -11.18 -7.31
N LEU A 62 0.87 -11.89 -7.39
CA LEU A 62 0.75 -13.27 -6.88
C LEU A 62 1.73 -14.22 -7.56
N ILE A 63 1.89 -14.12 -8.88
CA ILE A 63 2.81 -14.95 -9.66
C ILE A 63 4.26 -14.56 -9.38
N ARG A 64 4.59 -13.26 -9.45
CA ARG A 64 5.94 -12.73 -9.26
C ARG A 64 6.51 -13.06 -7.89
N ASN A 65 5.67 -12.95 -6.86
CA ASN A 65 6.07 -13.26 -5.49
C ASN A 65 5.83 -14.73 -5.12
N GLN A 66 5.45 -15.59 -6.07
CA GLN A 66 5.26 -17.03 -5.88
C GLN A 66 4.31 -17.39 -4.73
N PHE A 67 3.19 -16.67 -4.59
CA PHE A 67 2.23 -16.88 -3.50
C PHE A 67 1.64 -18.31 -3.51
N TYR A 68 1.49 -18.90 -4.69
CA TYR A 68 1.03 -20.28 -4.89
C TYR A 68 1.96 -21.35 -4.30
N LEU A 69 3.20 -20.99 -3.93
CA LEU A 69 4.12 -21.89 -3.20
C LEU A 69 4.09 -21.65 -1.68
N GLN A 70 3.53 -20.53 -1.24
CA GLN A 70 3.56 -20.08 0.15
C GLN A 70 2.23 -20.30 0.87
N TYR A 71 1.12 -20.29 0.12
CA TYR A 71 -0.23 -20.38 0.65
C TYR A 71 -1.00 -21.48 -0.07
N GLU A 72 -1.77 -22.25 0.68
CA GLU A 72 -2.62 -23.31 0.13
C GLU A 72 -3.95 -22.75 -0.42
N ALA A 73 -4.52 -21.74 0.25
CA ALA A 73 -5.82 -21.16 -0.09
C ALA A 73 -5.72 -19.70 -0.57
N GLY A 74 -6.57 -19.32 -1.51
CA GLY A 74 -6.58 -17.97 -2.08
C GLY A 74 -6.99 -16.88 -1.08
N LYS A 75 -7.83 -17.24 -0.10
CA LYS A 75 -8.18 -16.35 1.02
C LYS A 75 -6.95 -15.97 1.85
N ASP A 76 -6.09 -16.94 2.15
CA ASP A 76 -4.89 -16.71 2.95
C ASP A 76 -3.91 -15.83 2.20
N ALA A 77 -3.75 -16.07 0.90
CA ALA A 77 -2.97 -15.22 0.00
C ALA A 77 -3.43 -13.75 0.04
N ILE A 78 -4.74 -13.50 -0.07
CA ILE A 78 -5.31 -12.14 0.05
C ILE A 78 -5.04 -11.54 1.42
N SER A 79 -5.18 -12.32 2.48
CA SER A 79 -4.92 -11.81 3.84
C SER A 79 -3.47 -11.38 4.05
N HIS A 80 -2.49 -11.92 3.30
CA HIS A 80 -1.08 -11.53 3.44
C HIS A 80 -0.67 -10.36 2.53
N LEU A 81 -1.56 -9.86 1.67
CA LEU A 81 -1.29 -8.68 0.86
C LEU A 81 -1.41 -7.40 1.70
N THR A 82 -0.37 -6.60 1.71
CA THR A 82 -0.33 -5.32 2.44
C THR A 82 -0.93 -4.16 1.65
N ASP A 83 -1.01 -4.25 0.33
CA ASP A 83 -1.37 -3.16 -0.59
C ASP A 83 -2.67 -3.44 -1.36
N LEU A 84 -3.68 -4.03 -0.71
CA LEU A 84 -5.02 -4.19 -1.31
C LEU A 84 -5.64 -2.83 -1.64
N ILE A 85 -5.45 -1.88 -0.73
CA ILE A 85 -5.74 -0.46 -0.92
C ILE A 85 -4.42 0.30 -0.80
N GLY A 86 -4.11 1.15 -1.77
CA GLY A 86 -2.97 2.05 -1.74
C GLY A 86 -3.44 3.48 -1.51
N ILE A 87 -2.83 4.19 -0.57
CA ILE A 87 -3.08 5.60 -0.28
C ILE A 87 -1.77 6.34 -0.47
N THR A 88 -1.79 7.44 -1.20
CA THR A 88 -0.61 8.30 -1.42
C THR A 88 -0.91 9.70 -0.93
N MET A 89 -0.19 10.13 0.11
CA MET A 89 -0.13 11.52 0.53
C MET A 89 0.94 12.24 -0.28
N GLN A 90 0.51 13.17 -1.11
CA GLN A 90 1.42 13.94 -1.94
C GLN A 90 1.76 15.28 -1.28
N CYS A 91 3.04 15.64 -1.23
CA CYS A 91 3.53 16.93 -0.75
C CYS A 91 4.36 17.65 -1.83
N ARG A 92 4.67 18.93 -1.62
CA ARG A 92 5.41 19.72 -2.62
C ARG A 92 6.89 19.32 -2.70
N PHE A 93 7.57 19.30 -1.56
CA PHE A 93 9.02 19.11 -1.50
C PHE A 93 9.41 17.85 -0.74
N ILE A 94 10.58 17.28 -1.05
CA ILE A 94 11.13 16.08 -0.39
C ILE A 94 11.21 16.27 1.14
N ARG A 95 11.64 17.45 1.61
CA ARG A 95 11.70 17.76 3.05
C ARG A 95 10.35 17.64 3.76
N ASN A 96 9.23 17.80 3.05
CA ASN A 96 7.91 17.68 3.65
C ASN A 96 7.50 16.22 3.87
N GLU A 97 8.15 15.26 3.24
CA GLU A 97 7.85 13.84 3.46
C GLU A 97 8.17 13.43 4.91
N ASP A 98 9.35 13.82 5.42
CA ASP A 98 9.75 13.61 6.82
C ASP A 98 8.82 14.33 7.80
N GLN A 99 8.41 15.57 7.48
CA GLN A 99 7.47 16.32 8.32
C GLN A 99 6.12 15.62 8.43
N LEU A 100 5.58 15.11 7.31
CA LEU A 100 4.31 14.37 7.31
C LEU A 100 4.44 13.04 8.03
N TYR A 101 5.55 12.33 7.83
CA TYR A 101 5.82 11.08 8.56
C TYR A 101 5.84 11.31 10.07
N LYS A 102 6.52 12.36 10.54
CA LYS A 102 6.53 12.73 11.97
C LYS A 102 5.14 13.09 12.49
N THR A 103 4.31 13.71 11.66
CA THR A 103 2.94 14.09 12.03
C THR A 103 2.06 12.87 12.30
N LEU A 104 2.31 11.73 11.65
CA LEU A 104 1.59 10.47 11.93
C LEU A 104 1.69 10.08 13.42
N PHE A 105 2.83 10.28 14.09
CA PHE A 105 2.99 9.97 15.51
C PHE A 105 2.11 10.81 16.43
N ASN A 106 1.64 11.98 15.97
CA ASN A 106 0.74 12.84 16.73
C ASN A 106 -0.74 12.48 16.49
N LYS A 107 -1.04 11.87 15.34
CA LYS A 107 -2.40 11.48 14.94
C LYS A 107 -2.76 10.03 15.33
N PHE A 108 -1.77 9.25 15.73
CA PHE A 108 -1.91 7.84 16.08
C PHE A 108 -1.29 7.52 17.44
N THR A 109 -1.95 6.65 18.20
CA THR A 109 -1.51 6.21 19.53
C THR A 109 -1.02 4.78 19.49
N ARG A 110 0.17 4.52 20.07
CA ARG A 110 0.77 3.18 20.11
C ARG A 110 -0.09 2.21 20.92
N MET A 111 -0.38 1.04 20.35
CA MET A 111 -1.02 -0.05 21.07
C MET A 111 0.02 -0.83 21.90
N LYS A 112 -0.34 -1.16 23.15
CA LYS A 112 0.56 -1.95 24.00
C LYS A 112 0.67 -3.39 23.48
N GLY A 113 1.90 -3.89 23.37
CA GLY A 113 2.17 -5.27 23.01
C GLY A 113 2.04 -5.59 21.52
N THR A 114 1.84 -4.60 20.64
CA THR A 114 1.78 -4.78 19.18
C THR A 114 2.69 -3.75 18.48
N PRO A 115 3.05 -3.97 17.19
CA PRO A 115 3.75 -2.97 16.39
C PRO A 115 2.83 -1.83 15.93
N TYR A 116 1.52 -1.99 16.07
CA TYR A 116 0.52 -1.10 15.49
C TYR A 116 0.19 0.10 16.38
N PHE A 117 -0.21 1.17 15.72
CA PHE A 117 -0.73 2.40 16.29
C PHE A 117 -2.14 2.60 15.76
N VAL A 118 -3.07 2.98 16.63
CA VAL A 118 -4.48 3.24 16.29
C VAL A 118 -4.70 4.73 16.06
N ALA A 119 -5.50 5.09 15.07
CA ALA A 119 -5.84 6.49 14.80
C ALA A 119 -6.63 7.10 15.97
N ASN A 120 -6.30 8.35 16.32
CA ASN A 120 -6.92 9.02 17.47
C ASN A 120 -8.40 9.36 17.24
N HIS A 121 -8.82 9.56 15.99
CA HIS A 121 -10.18 9.95 15.62
C HIS A 121 -10.93 8.88 14.81
N ASP A 122 -10.33 7.71 14.59
CA ASP A 122 -10.98 6.56 13.97
C ASP A 122 -10.40 5.26 14.56
N PRO A 123 -11.10 4.60 15.50
CA PRO A 123 -10.55 3.43 16.21
C PRO A 123 -10.44 2.19 15.32
N ASP A 124 -10.95 2.22 14.09
CA ASP A 124 -10.89 1.13 13.14
C ASP A 124 -9.66 1.21 12.21
N ILE A 125 -8.89 2.30 12.27
CA ILE A 125 -7.70 2.50 11.41
C ILE A 125 -6.42 2.29 12.21
N PHE A 126 -5.56 1.41 11.70
CA PHE A 126 -4.29 1.05 12.31
C PHE A 126 -3.14 1.17 11.30
N ILE A 127 -1.98 1.62 11.78
CA ILE A 127 -0.73 1.70 10.99
C ILE A 127 0.46 1.18 11.78
N ASP A 128 1.46 0.64 11.09
CA ASP A 128 2.72 0.20 11.68
C ASP A 128 3.80 1.29 11.59
N LEU A 129 3.97 2.04 12.69
CA LEU A 129 5.05 3.03 12.82
C LEU A 129 6.28 2.48 13.56
N SER A 130 6.38 1.15 13.73
CA SER A 130 7.54 0.51 14.38
C SER A 130 8.71 0.27 13.41
N VAL A 131 8.43 0.25 12.11
CA VAL A 131 9.42 0.05 11.05
C VAL A 131 10.20 1.33 10.79
N PHE A 132 11.52 1.23 10.62
CA PHE A 132 12.36 2.38 10.28
C PHE A 132 11.97 2.99 8.93
N GLN A 133 11.89 4.33 8.88
CA GLN A 133 11.55 5.09 7.67
C GLN A 133 12.57 6.22 7.45
N PRO A 134 12.80 6.61 6.18
CA PRO A 134 12.24 5.99 4.97
C PRO A 134 12.90 4.65 4.64
N GLN A 135 12.18 3.78 3.94
CA GLN A 135 12.70 2.49 3.43
C GLN A 135 13.49 2.71 2.15
N VAL A 136 14.58 1.96 1.95
CA VAL A 136 15.34 1.96 0.69
C VAL A 136 14.73 0.96 -0.29
N GLN A 137 14.39 1.42 -1.49
CA GLN A 137 13.84 0.60 -2.56
C GLN A 137 14.96 -0.12 -3.34
N ARG A 138 14.59 -1.11 -4.16
CA ARG A 138 15.55 -1.87 -4.99
C ARG A 138 16.33 -1.00 -5.97
N ASN A 139 15.74 0.09 -6.43
CA ASN A 139 16.36 1.08 -7.31
C ASN A 139 17.24 2.10 -6.57
N GLY A 140 17.45 1.94 -5.25
CA GLY A 140 18.29 2.80 -4.42
C GLY A 140 17.61 4.06 -3.88
N PHE A 141 16.40 4.40 -4.34
CA PHE A 141 15.66 5.56 -3.83
C PHE A 141 14.93 5.25 -2.51
N THR A 142 14.77 6.26 -1.65
CA THR A 142 14.03 6.14 -0.40
C THR A 142 12.53 6.39 -0.60
N ILE A 143 11.69 5.66 0.13
CA ILE A 143 10.24 5.87 0.18
C ILE A 143 9.73 5.77 1.62
N TYR A 144 8.81 6.66 1.99
CA TYR A 144 7.99 6.46 3.17
C TYR A 144 6.83 5.53 2.79
N ARG A 145 6.91 4.28 3.27
CA ARG A 145 5.93 3.22 2.99
C ARG A 145 5.49 2.58 4.30
N ILE A 146 4.28 2.89 4.74
CA ILE A 146 3.73 2.48 6.02
C ILE A 146 2.61 1.48 5.76
N ASP A 147 2.75 0.26 6.28
CA ASP A 147 1.71 -0.75 6.20
C ASP A 147 0.65 -0.49 7.28
N GLY A 148 -0.61 -0.73 6.95
CA GLY A 148 -1.74 -0.53 7.85
C GLY A 148 -2.89 -1.46 7.57
N TYR A 149 -3.92 -1.39 8.40
CA TYR A 149 -5.18 -2.08 8.16
C TYR A 149 -6.38 -1.30 8.71
N TYR A 150 -7.52 -1.52 8.07
CA TYR A 150 -8.83 -1.06 8.50
C TYR A 150 -9.66 -2.24 8.98
N THR A 151 -10.34 -2.10 10.11
CA THR A 151 -11.26 -3.12 10.63
C THR A 151 -12.70 -2.79 10.28
N PHE A 152 -13.43 -3.77 9.75
CA PHE A 152 -14.86 -3.62 9.48
C PHE A 152 -15.58 -4.96 9.64
N ASN A 153 -16.55 -5.05 10.55
CA ASN A 153 -17.31 -6.27 10.83
C ASN A 153 -16.40 -7.51 11.01
N ASP A 154 -15.39 -7.40 11.88
CA ASP A 154 -14.38 -8.43 12.16
C ASP A 154 -13.47 -8.82 10.98
N GLU A 155 -13.57 -8.13 9.83
CA GLU A 155 -12.67 -8.30 8.69
C GLU A 155 -11.52 -7.28 8.78
N ILE A 156 -10.32 -7.74 8.41
CA ILE A 156 -9.11 -6.90 8.34
C ILE A 156 -8.81 -6.61 6.86
N ILE A 157 -8.90 -5.34 6.48
CA ILE A 157 -8.58 -4.86 5.14
C ILE A 157 -7.24 -4.14 5.21
N ARG A 158 -6.19 -4.76 4.67
CA ARG A 158 -4.85 -4.18 4.65
C ARG A 158 -4.72 -3.07 3.62
N PHE A 159 -3.99 -2.03 3.99
CA PHE A 159 -3.66 -0.93 3.10
C PHE A 159 -2.20 -0.50 3.27
N GLU A 160 -1.69 0.18 2.26
CA GLU A 160 -0.36 0.76 2.26
C GLU A 160 -0.47 2.28 2.12
N LEU A 161 0.11 3.03 3.05
CA LEU A 161 0.24 4.47 3.01
C LEU A 161 1.63 4.86 2.50
N GLN A 162 1.66 5.62 1.42
CA GLN A 162 2.89 6.21 0.87
C GLN A 162 2.89 7.72 1.08
N ILE A 163 4.05 8.28 1.41
CA ILE A 163 4.26 9.74 1.43
C ILE A 163 5.27 10.09 0.33
N LYS A 164 4.85 10.95 -0.61
CA LYS A 164 5.65 11.30 -1.78
C LYS A 164 5.60 12.79 -2.07
N SER A 165 6.77 13.38 -2.30
CA SER A 165 6.88 14.67 -2.93
C SER A 165 6.49 14.60 -4.41
N LEU A 166 6.25 15.76 -5.02
CA LEU A 166 6.03 15.85 -6.48
C LEU A 166 7.15 15.17 -7.28
N VAL A 167 8.42 15.33 -6.85
CA VAL A 167 9.58 14.73 -7.50
C VAL A 167 9.58 13.21 -7.38
N HIS A 168 9.38 12.67 -6.17
CA HIS A 168 9.34 11.22 -5.96
C HIS A 168 8.11 10.57 -6.63
N ALA A 169 6.97 11.25 -6.67
CA ALA A 169 5.79 10.80 -7.39
C ALA A 169 6.05 10.71 -8.90
N PHE A 170 6.64 11.75 -9.48
CA PHE A 170 7.00 11.78 -10.90
C PHE A 170 7.96 10.65 -11.28
N TRP A 171 9.03 10.45 -10.50
CA TRP A 171 9.96 9.34 -10.72
C TRP A 171 9.29 7.97 -10.62
N SER A 172 8.39 7.79 -9.64
CA SER A 172 7.61 6.54 -9.49
C SER A 172 6.73 6.27 -10.71
N GLU A 173 6.10 7.31 -11.28
CA GLU A 173 5.26 7.19 -12.47
C GLU A 173 6.11 6.84 -13.70
N ILE A 174 7.27 7.48 -13.88
CA ILE A 174 8.21 7.12 -14.97
C ILE A 174 8.68 5.69 -14.84
N GLU A 175 9.12 5.26 -13.66
CA GLU A 175 9.57 3.89 -13.44
C GLU A 175 8.47 2.88 -13.80
N HIS A 176 7.24 3.15 -13.37
CA HIS A 176 6.10 2.30 -13.68
C HIS A 176 5.79 2.23 -15.18
N GLU A 177 5.83 3.35 -15.90
CA GLU A 177 5.51 3.38 -17.33
C GLU A 177 6.65 2.93 -18.23
N VAL A 178 7.90 3.18 -17.86
CA VAL A 178 9.07 2.97 -18.73
C VAL A 178 9.85 1.71 -18.38
N VAL A 179 9.99 1.38 -17.09
CA VAL A 179 10.82 0.24 -16.65
C VAL A 179 9.97 -1.02 -16.51
N TYR A 180 8.79 -0.92 -15.89
CA TYR A 180 7.95 -2.09 -15.62
C TYR A 180 7.13 -2.56 -16.83
N LYS A 181 6.76 -1.68 -17.77
CA LYS A 181 5.98 -2.05 -18.96
C LYS A 181 6.84 -2.37 -20.19
N ASN A 182 8.17 -2.25 -20.10
CA ASN A 182 9.08 -2.47 -21.23
C ASN A 182 10.14 -3.52 -20.88
N PRO A 183 9.96 -4.80 -21.30
CA PRO A 183 10.91 -5.88 -21.03
C PRO A 183 12.33 -5.60 -21.55
N ASP A 184 12.46 -4.78 -22.59
CA ASP A 184 13.74 -4.47 -23.24
C ASP A 184 14.68 -3.64 -22.35
N PHE A 185 14.15 -2.89 -21.38
CA PHE A 185 14.98 -2.07 -20.48
C PHE A 185 15.63 -2.91 -19.36
N ILE A 186 14.99 -3.99 -18.93
CA ILE A 186 15.49 -4.89 -17.87
C ILE A 186 16.79 -5.61 -18.33
N LEU A 187 16.96 -5.82 -19.64
CA LEU A 187 18.16 -6.43 -20.21
C LEU A 187 19.40 -5.53 -20.15
N TYR A 188 19.25 -4.20 -20.07
CA TYR A 188 20.39 -3.28 -20.04
C TYR A 188 20.98 -3.06 -18.65
N ASP A 189 20.18 -3.22 -17.59
CA ASP A 189 20.60 -2.91 -16.21
C ASP A 189 21.35 -4.06 -15.51
N GLN A 190 21.55 -5.19 -16.19
CA GLN A 190 22.39 -6.31 -15.71
C GLN A 190 23.84 -6.26 -16.24
N PHE A 191 24.20 -5.24 -17.03
CA PHE A 191 25.52 -5.16 -17.70
C PHE A 191 26.33 -3.89 -17.40
N ASN A 192 26.00 -3.12 -16.36
CA ASN A 192 26.84 -2.02 -15.87
C ASN A 192 27.22 -2.18 -14.40
#